data_AF-A0AAD7D265-F1
#
_entry.id   AF-A0AAD7D265-F1
#
_cell.length_a   1.000
_cell.length_b   1.000
_cell.length_c   1.000
_cell.angle_alpha   90.00
_cell.angle_beta   90.00
_cell.angle_gamma   90.00
#
_symmetry.space_group_name_H-M   'P 1'
#
loop_
_entity.id
_entity.type
_entity.pdbx_description
1 polymer ?
#
loop_
_entity_poly.entity_id
_entity_poly.type
_entity_poly.pdbx_seq_one_letter_code
_entity_poly.pdbx_strand_id
1 'polypeptide(L)'
;MEKPSFASEPICDLYYVCLIPHLPRSASLDLSGNKAHPALDVNGNASKHHVMMYTADAVRSTVGLTRGALLLFALLAGGDYQSRSSNATVRNEQQLQAFLVGWRAEINAELCSNSRGHLKQRHTSLTIPPDFPDLEVLVNYASRSGPQQEHRRWRGQLRNRYYQAEFSDWGHRSAIIKRFRTLLWQSAVMHILRRAALLADDKERENLMRAGAENPVINAPLQPTPSDSVGTPASLVRRSLGFADPNARFAAAFVNKGTQNEVVPDTHPLLVKVVGTRSHVSTDALLEFRVEVCPHQLAALADSGIKGTREAPDASDQNMRMWIPAVMLQQVHPALVDDYFEKPARGKGKGKARDDESDSGATVTPPAAKRRR
;
A
#
# COMPACT_ATOMS: atom_id res chain seq x y z
N MET A 1 -21.02 4.73 45.62
CA MET A 1 -20.28 5.76 44.85
C MET A 1 -19.09 5.08 44.23
N GLU A 2 -19.30 4.56 43.04
CA GLU A 2 -18.33 3.75 42.29
C GLU A 2 -17.49 4.65 41.38
N LYS A 3 -16.21 4.28 41.26
CA LYS A 3 -15.24 4.91 40.36
C LYS A 3 -15.60 4.56 38.92
N PRO A 4 -15.55 5.50 37.96
CA PRO A 4 -15.64 5.13 36.55
C PRO A 4 -14.32 4.50 36.09
N SER A 5 -14.39 3.27 35.57
CA SER A 5 -13.31 2.65 34.81
C SER A 5 -13.28 3.26 33.41
N PHE A 6 -12.16 3.85 33.02
CA PHE A 6 -11.92 4.20 31.63
C PHE A 6 -11.43 2.96 30.88
N ALA A 7 -12.33 2.40 30.08
CA ALA A 7 -12.03 1.37 29.10
C ALA A 7 -11.05 1.93 28.06
N SER A 8 -10.04 1.13 27.73
CA SER A 8 -9.10 1.36 26.65
C SER A 8 -9.81 1.17 25.30
N GLU A 9 -10.06 2.26 24.58
CA GLU A 9 -10.41 2.20 23.16
C GLU A 9 -9.14 1.97 22.31
N PRO A 10 -9.22 1.17 21.22
CA PRO A 10 -8.10 0.97 20.31
C PRO A 10 -7.99 2.18 19.36
N ILE A 11 -6.97 3.00 19.58
CA ILE A 11 -6.65 4.12 18.69
C ILE A 11 -5.99 3.54 17.43
N CYS A 12 -6.80 3.33 16.40
CA CYS A 12 -6.36 3.44 15.01
C CYS A 12 -5.72 4.81 14.82
N ASP A 13 -4.51 4.92 14.24
CA ASP A 13 -4.15 6.06 13.38
C ASP A 13 -2.74 5.91 12.76
N LEU A 14 -2.66 6.39 11.51
CA LEU A 14 -1.47 6.53 10.65
C LEU A 14 -0.45 7.56 11.21
N TYR A 15 0.45 8.08 10.36
CA TYR A 15 1.04 9.45 10.36
C TYR A 15 2.57 9.52 10.46
N TYR A 16 3.18 10.65 10.09
CA TYR A 16 4.45 10.68 9.34
C TYR A 16 5.74 10.84 10.18
N VAL A 17 6.83 10.29 9.64
CA VAL A 17 8.27 10.37 10.01
C VAL A 17 8.72 9.66 11.30
N CYS A 18 7.93 9.65 12.37
CA CYS A 18 8.12 8.75 13.53
C CYS A 18 6.80 8.20 14.08
N LEU A 19 5.73 8.32 13.28
CA LEU A 19 4.36 7.93 13.61
C LEU A 19 3.84 6.82 12.67
N ILE A 20 4.70 6.25 11.81
CA ILE A 20 4.32 5.23 10.85
C ILE A 20 4.53 3.87 11.54
N PRO A 21 3.49 3.07 11.82
CA PRO A 21 3.66 1.77 12.45
C PRO A 21 4.55 0.82 11.64
N HIS A 22 4.68 1.08 10.34
CA HIS A 22 5.58 0.41 9.41
C HIS A 22 6.30 1.44 8.55
N LEU A 23 7.56 1.76 8.83
CA LEU A 23 8.35 2.65 7.98
C LEU A 23 9.07 1.83 6.89
N PRO A 24 8.63 1.84 5.61
CA PRO A 24 9.44 1.33 4.53
C PRO A 24 10.55 2.34 4.24
N ARG A 25 11.80 1.94 4.45
CA ARG A 25 12.95 2.74 4.01
C ARG A 25 13.53 2.13 2.74
N SER A 26 13.95 3.02 1.83
CA SER A 26 14.94 2.74 0.79
C SER A 26 14.64 1.53 -0.10
N ALA A 27 13.77 1.69 -1.10
CA ALA A 27 13.41 0.66 -2.09
C ALA A 27 14.49 0.36 -3.14
N SER A 28 15.69 0.93 -3.01
CA SER A 28 16.77 0.74 -3.97
C SER A 28 18.02 0.20 -3.27
N LEU A 29 18.65 -0.79 -3.92
CA LEU A 29 19.95 -1.33 -3.52
C LEU A 29 21.09 -0.31 -3.68
N ASP A 30 20.88 0.73 -4.50
CA ASP A 30 21.91 1.70 -4.88
C ASP A 30 22.05 2.85 -3.88
N LEU A 31 21.12 2.96 -2.92
CA LEU A 31 21.20 3.97 -1.87
C LEU A 31 22.38 3.67 -0.95
N SER A 32 23.21 4.68 -0.68
CA SER A 32 24.45 4.54 0.11
C SER A 32 24.23 3.90 1.48
N GLY A 33 23.08 4.16 2.13
CA GLY A 33 22.70 3.56 3.40
C GLY A 33 22.32 2.07 3.34
N ASN A 34 22.07 1.52 2.15
CA ASN A 34 21.65 0.14 1.95
C ASN A 34 22.80 -0.78 1.50
N LYS A 35 23.97 -0.24 1.13
CA LYS A 35 25.11 -1.04 0.64
C LYS A 35 25.65 -2.02 1.69
N ALA A 36 25.68 -1.61 2.96
CA ALA A 36 26.15 -2.46 4.06
C ALA A 36 25.07 -3.40 4.60
N HIS A 37 23.80 -3.00 4.53
CA HIS A 37 22.65 -3.73 5.08
C HIS A 37 21.45 -3.64 4.13
N PRO A 38 21.46 -4.40 3.02
CA PRO A 38 20.36 -4.39 2.06
C PRO A 38 19.12 -5.11 2.62
N ALA A 39 17.95 -4.78 2.08
CA ALA A 39 16.76 -5.60 2.29
C ALA A 39 16.97 -6.98 1.64
N LEU A 40 16.65 -8.03 2.38
CA LEU A 40 16.85 -9.41 1.96
C LEU A 40 15.51 -10.02 1.52
N ASP A 41 15.57 -10.95 0.57
CA ASP A 41 14.45 -11.83 0.26
C ASP A 41 14.39 -13.02 1.25
N VAL A 42 13.35 -13.84 1.09
CA VAL A 42 13.15 -15.08 1.87
C VAL A 42 14.35 -16.06 1.85
N ASN A 43 15.21 -16.00 0.83
CA ASN A 43 16.40 -16.84 0.73
C ASN A 43 17.64 -16.18 1.36
N GLY A 44 17.51 -14.97 1.92
CA GLY A 44 18.60 -14.21 2.51
C GLY A 44 19.44 -13.42 1.50
N ASN A 45 18.99 -13.28 0.25
CA ASN A 45 19.74 -12.55 -0.79
C ASN A 45 19.29 -11.09 -0.86
N ALA A 46 20.24 -10.19 -1.15
CA ALA A 46 19.93 -8.78 -1.36
C ALA A 46 18.92 -8.59 -2.50
N SER A 47 17.86 -7.83 -2.26
CA SER A 47 16.73 -7.74 -3.18
C SER A 47 16.29 -6.31 -3.47
N LYS A 48 16.12 -6.01 -4.75
CA LYS A 48 15.57 -4.74 -5.25
C LYS A 48 14.04 -4.63 -5.12
N HIS A 49 13.38 -5.71 -4.70
CA HIS A 49 11.93 -5.78 -4.55
C HIS A 49 11.46 -5.65 -3.09
N HIS A 50 12.41 -5.66 -2.14
CA HIS A 50 12.13 -5.62 -0.71
C HIS A 50 12.54 -4.26 -0.12
N VAL A 51 11.94 -3.94 1.02
CA VAL A 51 12.21 -2.72 1.79
C VAL A 51 12.47 -3.09 3.23
N MET A 52 13.33 -2.32 3.89
CA MET A 52 13.53 -2.47 5.33
C MET A 52 12.35 -1.87 6.07
N MET A 53 11.70 -2.68 6.91
CA MET A 53 10.56 -2.26 7.73
C MET A 53 10.99 -2.10 9.18
N TYR A 54 10.78 -0.89 9.72
CA TYR A 54 10.96 -0.60 11.14
C TYR A 54 9.60 -0.29 11.75
N THR A 55 9.26 -0.98 12.85
CA THR A 55 8.06 -0.72 13.63
C THR A 55 8.41 -0.05 14.94
N ALA A 56 7.56 0.86 15.41
CA ALA A 56 7.79 1.56 16.67
C ALA A 56 7.91 0.59 17.87
N ASP A 57 7.11 -0.47 17.87
CA ASP A 57 7.16 -1.51 18.90
C ASP A 57 8.46 -2.32 18.85
N ALA A 58 8.94 -2.66 17.65
CA ALA A 58 10.23 -3.34 17.50
C ALA A 58 11.38 -2.45 17.99
N VAL A 59 11.38 -1.16 17.65
CA VAL A 59 12.39 -0.21 18.13
C VAL A 59 12.33 -0.06 19.66
N ARG A 60 11.13 0.11 20.22
CA ARG A 60 10.96 0.23 21.67
C ARG A 60 11.41 -1.02 22.41
N SER A 61 11.08 -2.21 21.91
CA SER A 61 11.42 -3.48 22.56
C SER A 61 12.90 -3.85 22.41
N THR A 62 13.55 -3.50 21.30
CA THR A 62 14.95 -3.88 21.05
C THR A 62 15.96 -2.90 21.66
N VAL A 63 15.71 -1.60 21.59
CA VAL A 63 16.65 -0.56 22.04
C VAL A 63 16.09 0.34 23.15
N GLY A 64 14.86 0.10 23.63
CA GLY A 64 14.24 0.90 24.69
C GLY A 64 13.83 2.31 24.25
N LEU A 65 14.00 2.64 22.96
CA LEU A 65 13.73 3.99 22.46
C LEU A 65 12.24 4.19 22.23
N THR A 66 11.66 5.06 23.06
CA THR A 66 10.29 5.54 22.89
C THR A 66 10.27 6.74 21.95
N ARG A 67 9.06 7.15 21.51
CA ARG A 67 8.88 8.41 20.78
C ARG A 67 9.47 9.61 21.53
N GLY A 68 9.28 9.67 22.84
CA GLY A 68 9.85 10.74 23.68
C GLY A 68 11.37 10.72 23.71
N ALA A 69 11.97 9.53 23.78
CA ALA A 69 13.42 9.38 23.72
C ALA A 69 14.00 9.82 22.37
N LEU A 70 13.40 9.39 21.25
CA LEU A 70 13.81 9.80 19.91
C LEU A 70 13.69 11.31 19.69
N LEU A 71 12.64 11.92 20.24
CA LEU A 71 12.45 13.36 20.22
C LEU A 71 13.54 14.09 21.01
N LEU A 72 13.90 13.58 22.20
CA LEU A 72 15.00 14.11 22.99
C LEU A 72 16.34 13.99 22.24
N PHE A 73 16.59 12.87 21.57
CA PHE A 73 17.77 12.70 20.72
C PHE A 73 17.83 13.74 19.60
N ALA A 74 16.70 13.97 18.90
CA ALA A 74 16.64 14.97 17.84
C ALA A 74 16.91 16.39 18.35
N LEU A 75 16.40 16.73 19.54
CA LEU A 75 16.65 18.02 20.18
C LEU A 75 18.13 18.17 20.61
N LEU A 76 18.72 17.14 21.22
CA LEU A 76 20.10 17.18 21.72
C LEU A 76 21.15 17.13 20.61
N ALA A 77 20.93 16.33 19.57
CA ALA A 77 21.86 16.20 18.45
C ALA A 77 21.80 17.40 17.49
N GLY A 78 20.70 18.17 17.52
CA GLY A 78 20.46 19.29 16.62
C GLY A 78 20.18 18.88 15.17
N GLY A 79 19.98 19.88 14.30
CA GLY A 79 19.76 19.68 12.86
C GLY A 79 19.21 20.94 12.17
N ASP A 80 18.97 20.86 10.87
CA ASP A 80 18.45 21.94 10.00
C ASP A 80 16.92 22.13 10.08
N TYR A 81 16.28 21.56 11.11
CA TYR A 81 14.82 21.52 11.26
C TYR A 81 14.18 22.85 11.69
N GLN A 82 14.95 23.93 11.74
CA GLN A 82 14.56 25.25 12.25
C GLN A 82 13.60 26.04 11.33
N SER A 83 13.33 25.56 10.10
CA SER A 83 12.69 26.39 9.06
C SER A 83 11.15 26.40 9.05
N ARG A 84 10.45 25.79 10.01
CA ARG A 84 8.98 25.72 9.96
C ARG A 84 8.35 26.47 11.12
N SER A 85 7.96 27.73 10.84
CA SER A 85 7.01 28.48 11.65
C SER A 85 5.66 27.76 11.62
N SER A 86 5.30 27.11 12.72
CA SER A 86 3.98 26.54 12.89
C SER A 86 3.22 27.34 13.94
N ASN A 87 1.97 27.73 13.64
CA ASN A 87 1.06 28.43 14.56
C ASN A 87 0.55 27.52 15.70
N ALA A 88 1.32 26.49 16.07
CA ALA A 88 0.91 25.51 17.06
C ALA A 88 1.23 26.03 18.46
N THR A 89 0.19 26.12 19.30
CA THR A 89 0.31 26.65 20.66
C THR A 89 0.59 25.53 21.66
N VAL A 90 1.58 25.76 22.53
CA VAL A 90 1.80 24.92 23.71
C VAL A 90 0.67 25.17 24.70
N ARG A 91 -0.14 24.15 25.00
CA ARG A 91 -1.07 24.23 26.13
C ARG A 91 -0.23 24.25 27.42
N ASN A 92 -0.45 25.24 28.28
CA ASN A 92 0.22 25.42 29.58
C ASN A 92 1.74 25.67 29.50
N GLU A 93 2.17 26.54 28.59
CA GLU A 93 3.59 26.91 28.41
C GLU A 93 4.30 27.30 29.72
N GLN A 94 3.64 28.05 30.61
CA GLN A 94 4.22 28.44 31.90
C GLN A 94 4.54 27.26 32.81
N GLN A 95 3.66 26.25 32.86
CA GLN A 95 3.89 25.03 33.65
C GLN A 95 5.02 24.20 33.05
N LEU A 96 5.07 24.12 31.71
CA LEU A 96 6.16 23.44 31.01
C LEU A 96 7.50 24.12 31.27
N GLN A 97 7.57 25.46 31.19
CA GLN A 97 8.78 26.22 31.48
C GLN A 97 9.26 26.00 32.92
N ALA A 98 8.34 26.01 33.90
CA ALA A 98 8.68 25.73 35.29
C ALA A 98 9.24 24.30 35.48
N PHE A 99 8.63 23.30 34.84
CA PHE A 99 9.12 21.93 34.84
C PHE A 99 10.52 21.80 34.21
N LEU A 100 10.76 22.49 33.08
CA LEU A 100 12.02 22.43 32.36
C LEU A 100 13.19 22.95 33.18
N VAL A 101 12.99 23.94 34.05
CA VAL A 101 14.05 24.43 34.95
C VAL A 101 14.55 23.32 35.87
N GLY A 102 13.64 22.61 36.54
CA GLY A 102 14.00 21.48 37.40
C GLY A 102 14.63 20.33 36.62
N TRP A 103 14.02 19.98 35.49
CA TRP A 103 14.52 18.91 34.62
C TRP A 103 15.95 19.17 34.09
N ARG A 104 16.27 20.42 33.66
CA ARG A 104 17.63 20.80 33.25
C ARG A 104 18.64 20.67 34.39
N ALA A 105 18.26 21.11 35.58
CA ALA A 105 19.12 21.02 36.76
C ALA A 105 19.44 19.56 37.10
N GLU A 106 18.44 18.67 37.04
CA GLU A 106 18.63 17.23 37.23
C GLU A 106 19.56 16.61 36.18
N ILE A 107 19.38 16.95 34.90
CA ILE A 107 20.27 16.42 33.86
C ILE A 107 21.70 16.96 34.00
N ASN A 108 21.88 18.25 34.26
CA ASN A 108 23.21 18.83 34.45
C ASN A 108 23.92 18.22 35.67
N ALA A 109 23.19 17.95 36.76
CA ALA A 109 23.72 17.23 37.91
C ALA A 109 24.15 15.80 37.55
N GLU A 110 23.34 15.09 36.76
CA GLU A 110 23.67 13.73 36.32
C GLU A 110 24.81 13.70 35.30
N LEU A 111 24.92 14.68 34.39
CA LEU A 111 26.05 14.82 33.47
C LEU A 111 27.37 15.02 34.22
N CYS A 112 27.37 15.87 35.25
CA CYS A 112 28.57 16.15 36.05
C CYS A 112 28.96 14.99 36.97
N SER A 113 27.99 14.33 37.61
CA SER A 113 28.26 13.34 38.66
C SER A 113 28.18 11.88 38.19
N ASN A 114 27.37 11.59 37.16
CA ASN A 114 26.93 10.25 36.76
C ASN A 114 26.50 9.39 37.96
N SER A 115 25.79 10.00 38.91
CA SER A 115 25.46 9.41 40.19
C SER A 115 24.54 8.20 40.09
N ARG A 116 23.66 8.20 39.08
CA ARG A 116 22.71 7.10 38.81
C ARG A 116 23.28 6.07 37.84
N GLY A 117 24.50 6.30 37.32
CA GLY A 117 25.18 5.39 36.40
C GLY A 117 24.51 5.26 35.04
N HIS A 118 23.76 6.28 34.61
CA HIS A 118 23.09 6.28 33.31
C HIS A 118 24.05 6.47 32.12
N LEU A 119 25.23 7.03 32.37
CA LEU A 119 26.24 7.34 31.36
C LEU A 119 27.47 6.44 31.51
N LYS A 120 28.22 6.25 30.41
CA LYS A 120 29.48 5.50 30.46
C LYS A 120 30.55 6.18 31.32
N GLN A 121 30.55 7.50 31.34
CA GLN A 121 31.47 8.34 32.12
C GLN A 121 30.82 9.68 32.45
N ARG A 122 31.46 10.45 33.33
CA ARG A 122 31.05 11.81 33.65
C ARG A 122 31.39 12.76 32.50
N HIS A 123 30.52 13.73 32.26
CA HIS A 123 30.64 14.74 31.22
C HIS A 123 30.56 16.15 31.82
N THR A 124 31.57 16.52 32.62
CA THR A 124 31.60 17.81 33.36
C THR A 124 31.70 19.05 32.47
N SER A 125 32.09 18.89 31.20
CA SER A 125 32.16 19.98 30.22
C SER A 125 30.86 20.18 29.44
N LEU A 126 29.88 19.29 29.56
CA LEU A 126 28.60 19.37 28.86
C LEU A 126 27.53 19.89 29.81
N THR A 127 26.90 21.00 29.43
CA THR A 127 25.80 21.61 30.18
C THR A 127 24.67 21.90 29.22
N ILE A 128 23.45 21.51 29.59
CA ILE A 128 22.23 21.90 28.88
C ILE A 128 21.99 23.39 29.10
N PRO A 129 21.88 24.20 28.03
CA PRO A 129 21.59 25.62 28.11
C PRO A 129 20.22 25.94 28.75
N PRO A 130 20.06 27.12 29.38
CA PRO A 130 18.81 27.51 30.03
C PRO A 130 17.64 27.73 29.05
N ASP A 131 17.93 28.01 27.79
CA ASP A 131 17.00 28.17 26.68
C ASP A 131 16.62 26.85 26.00
N PHE A 132 17.33 25.76 26.27
CA PHE A 132 17.02 24.43 25.71
C PHE A 132 15.84 23.76 26.42
N PRO A 133 14.93 23.04 25.76
CA PRO A 133 14.81 22.92 24.33
C PRO A 133 14.10 24.13 23.74
N ASP A 134 14.40 24.41 22.48
CA ASP A 134 13.60 25.30 21.66
C ASP A 134 12.15 24.77 21.60
N LEU A 135 11.22 25.51 22.19
CA LEU A 135 9.83 25.10 22.30
C LEU A 135 9.12 25.08 20.93
N GLU A 136 9.53 25.92 19.98
CA GLU A 136 8.96 25.92 18.63
C GLU A 136 9.37 24.63 17.92
N VAL A 137 10.64 24.23 18.03
CA VAL A 137 11.14 22.96 17.51
C VAL A 137 10.46 21.77 18.20
N LEU A 138 10.31 21.81 19.53
CA LEU A 138 9.61 20.77 20.28
C LEU A 138 8.17 20.60 19.80
N VAL A 139 7.44 21.70 19.61
CA VAL A 139 6.06 21.69 19.09
C VAL A 139 6.01 21.17 17.67
N ASN A 140 6.98 21.48 16.81
CA ASN A 140 7.05 20.92 15.46
C ASN A 140 7.13 19.38 15.46
N TYR A 141 7.84 18.77 16.41
CA TYR A 141 7.88 17.32 16.57
C TYR A 141 6.66 16.74 17.32
N ALA A 142 6.12 17.50 18.28
CA ALA A 142 5.05 17.05 19.17
C ALA A 142 3.65 17.21 18.56
N SER A 143 3.43 18.27 17.78
CA SER A 143 2.12 18.67 17.27
C SER A 143 1.67 17.77 16.12
N ARG A 144 0.39 17.36 16.18
CA ARG A 144 -0.28 16.53 15.17
C ARG A 144 -0.66 17.30 13.90
N SER A 145 -0.05 18.47 13.68
CA SER A 145 -0.39 19.44 12.62
C SER A 145 0.10 19.01 11.23
N GLY A 146 -0.02 17.72 10.89
CA GLY A 146 -0.22 17.37 9.49
C GLY A 146 -1.56 17.95 9.04
N PRO A 147 -1.73 18.31 7.76
CA PRO A 147 -3.05 18.69 7.26
C PRO A 147 -4.03 17.62 7.70
N GLN A 148 -5.09 18.02 8.42
CA GLN A 148 -6.18 17.17 8.85
C GLN A 148 -6.45 16.20 7.71
N GLN A 149 -6.05 14.94 7.88
CA GLN A 149 -6.34 13.93 6.90
C GLN A 149 -7.86 13.78 7.01
N GLU A 150 -8.61 14.59 6.23
CA GLU A 150 -9.59 13.97 5.37
C GLU A 150 -8.88 12.71 4.89
N HIS A 151 -9.42 11.54 5.27
CA HIS A 151 -9.05 10.29 4.65
C HIS A 151 -9.21 10.53 3.15
N ARG A 152 -8.14 11.02 2.50
CA ARG A 152 -8.01 11.04 1.06
C ARG A 152 -7.76 9.59 0.78
N ARG A 153 -8.82 8.78 0.87
CA ARG A 153 -8.98 7.51 0.19
C ARG A 153 -8.49 7.85 -1.19
N TRP A 154 -7.27 7.44 -1.53
CA TRP A 154 -6.58 7.88 -2.73
C TRP A 154 -7.56 7.67 -3.88
N ARG A 155 -8.26 8.73 -4.28
CA ARG A 155 -9.16 8.77 -5.43
C ARG A 155 -8.31 9.24 -6.58
N GLY A 156 -7.14 8.61 -6.74
CA GLY A 156 -6.39 8.62 -7.98
C GLY A 156 -7.27 7.96 -9.02
N GLN A 157 -8.26 8.72 -9.52
CA GLN A 157 -8.58 8.67 -10.92
C GLN A 157 -7.26 9.00 -11.60
N LEU A 158 -6.82 8.16 -12.53
CA LEU A 158 -5.88 8.61 -13.54
C LEU A 158 -6.60 9.77 -14.25
N ARG A 159 -6.44 11.00 -13.73
CA ARG A 159 -7.10 12.18 -14.28
C ARG A 159 -6.46 12.38 -15.64
N ASN A 160 -7.14 11.87 -16.66
CA ASN A 160 -6.62 11.84 -18.02
C ASN A 160 -6.48 13.25 -18.64
N ARG A 161 -6.84 14.31 -17.90
CA ARG A 161 -6.59 15.71 -18.27
C ARG A 161 -5.10 16.04 -18.47
N TYR A 162 -4.17 15.25 -17.94
CA TYR A 162 -2.73 15.46 -18.16
C TYR A 162 -2.18 14.84 -19.46
N TYR A 163 -2.92 13.95 -20.12
CA TYR A 163 -2.37 13.13 -21.21
C TYR A 163 -2.60 13.73 -22.60
N GLN A 164 -3.34 14.84 -22.70
CA GLN A 164 -3.83 15.34 -23.99
C GLN A 164 -2.88 16.34 -24.68
N ALA A 165 -1.84 16.83 -24.01
CA ALA A 165 -0.96 17.89 -24.54
C ALA A 165 0.55 17.57 -24.52
N GLU A 166 1.03 16.65 -23.67
CA GLU A 166 2.49 16.47 -23.44
C GLU A 166 3.12 15.28 -24.18
N PHE A 167 2.37 14.53 -24.99
CA PHE A 167 2.90 13.38 -25.74
C PHE A 167 3.24 13.67 -27.20
N SER A 168 3.36 14.94 -27.58
CA SER A 168 3.93 15.32 -28.89
C SER A 168 5.26 14.59 -29.15
N ASP A 169 6.03 14.36 -28.09
CA ASP A 169 7.37 13.76 -28.14
C ASP A 169 7.32 12.22 -28.15
N TRP A 170 6.13 11.62 -28.00
CA TRP A 170 5.95 10.17 -28.01
C TRP A 170 5.69 9.59 -29.41
N GLY A 171 5.64 10.46 -30.42
CA GLY A 171 5.58 10.08 -31.82
C GLY A 171 4.16 9.78 -32.30
N HIS A 172 4.04 8.86 -33.26
CA HIS A 172 2.77 8.53 -33.91
C HIS A 172 1.87 7.61 -33.07
N ARG A 173 0.58 7.52 -33.42
CA ARG A 173 -0.46 6.80 -32.66
C ARG A 173 -0.05 5.41 -32.18
N SER A 174 0.50 4.56 -33.04
CA SER A 174 0.91 3.20 -32.66
C SER A 174 2.10 3.16 -31.70
N ALA A 175 3.04 4.11 -31.76
CA ALA A 175 4.13 4.22 -30.79
C ALA A 175 3.61 4.59 -29.39
N ILE A 176 2.61 5.47 -29.32
CA ILE A 176 1.95 5.82 -28.05
C ILE A 176 1.29 4.58 -27.46
N ILE A 177 0.44 3.87 -28.23
CA ILE A 177 -0.22 2.64 -27.76
C ILE A 177 0.79 1.57 -27.31
N LYS A 178 1.89 1.40 -28.04
CA LYS A 178 2.98 0.50 -27.65
C LYS A 178 3.62 0.90 -26.31
N ARG A 179 3.84 2.20 -26.05
CA ARG A 179 4.36 2.70 -24.77
C ARG A 179 3.37 2.48 -23.63
N PHE A 180 2.08 2.70 -23.87
CA PHE A 180 1.02 2.37 -22.89
C PHE A 180 1.03 0.88 -22.54
N ARG A 181 1.19 0.00 -23.55
CA ARG A 181 1.34 -1.45 -23.35
C ARG A 181 2.49 -1.80 -22.42
N THR A 182 3.65 -1.20 -22.65
CA THR A 182 4.87 -1.54 -21.91
C THR A 182 4.91 -0.94 -20.51
N LEU A 183 4.39 0.29 -20.33
CA LEU A 183 4.62 1.06 -19.10
C LEU A 183 3.39 1.16 -18.20
N LEU A 184 2.17 1.12 -18.76
CA LEU A 184 0.97 1.54 -18.05
C LEU A 184 -0.07 0.44 -17.89
N TRP A 185 -0.22 -0.48 -18.84
CA TRP A 185 -1.32 -1.46 -18.79
C TRP A 185 -1.26 -2.39 -17.57
N GLN A 186 -0.07 -2.88 -17.17
CA GLN A 186 0.05 -3.70 -15.96
C GLN A 186 -0.39 -2.93 -14.71
N SER A 187 0.08 -1.68 -14.57
CA SER A 187 -0.29 -0.79 -13.46
C SER A 187 -1.78 -0.44 -13.46
N ALA A 188 -2.37 -0.22 -14.63
CA ALA A 188 -3.79 0.04 -14.81
C ALA A 188 -4.64 -1.17 -14.37
N VAL A 189 -4.26 -2.38 -14.77
CA VAL A 189 -4.93 -3.61 -14.34
C VAL A 189 -4.85 -3.78 -12.81
N MET A 190 -3.68 -3.59 -12.20
CA MET A 190 -3.54 -3.64 -10.74
C MET A 190 -4.38 -2.57 -10.04
N HIS A 191 -4.47 -1.36 -10.61
CA HIS A 191 -5.31 -0.31 -10.07
C HIS A 191 -6.80 -0.68 -10.11
N ILE A 192 -7.26 -1.23 -11.24
CA ILE A 192 -8.65 -1.69 -11.43
C ILE A 192 -8.96 -2.82 -10.44
N LEU A 193 -8.08 -3.81 -10.32
CA LEU A 193 -8.23 -4.91 -9.37
C LEU A 193 -8.26 -4.42 -7.92
N ARG A 194 -7.37 -3.49 -7.55
CA ARG A 194 -7.40 -2.86 -6.22
C ARG A 194 -8.72 -2.13 -5.97
N ARG A 195 -9.27 -1.43 -6.97
CA ARG A 195 -10.57 -0.77 -6.85
C ARG A 195 -11.69 -1.76 -6.66
N ALA A 196 -11.69 -2.85 -7.41
CA ALA A 196 -12.69 -3.91 -7.28
C ALA A 196 -12.61 -4.60 -5.92
N ALA A 197 -11.40 -4.91 -5.42
CA ALA A 197 -11.20 -5.46 -4.07
C ALA A 197 -11.72 -4.51 -2.99
N LEU A 198 -11.39 -3.22 -3.06
CA LEU A 198 -11.92 -2.21 -2.14
C LEU A 198 -13.45 -2.07 -2.20
N LEU A 199 -14.07 -2.30 -3.36
CA LEU A 199 -15.54 -2.33 -3.46
C LEU A 199 -16.14 -3.60 -2.85
N ALA A 200 -15.43 -4.73 -2.95
CA ALA A 200 -15.83 -5.96 -2.24
C ALA A 200 -15.73 -5.77 -0.72
N ASP A 201 -14.68 -5.11 -0.22
CA ASP A 201 -14.54 -4.75 1.19
C ASP A 201 -15.64 -3.77 1.64
N ASP A 202 -16.01 -2.78 0.82
CA ASP A 202 -17.12 -1.87 1.11
C ASP A 202 -18.46 -2.65 1.20
N LYS A 203 -18.74 -3.52 0.22
CA LYS A 203 -19.94 -4.37 0.19
C LYS A 203 -20.02 -5.27 1.42
N GLU A 204 -18.90 -5.88 1.82
CA GLU A 204 -18.88 -6.74 3.00
C GLU A 204 -19.11 -5.96 4.30
N ARG A 205 -18.49 -4.77 4.44
CA ARG A 205 -18.76 -3.92 5.61
C ARG A 205 -20.23 -3.52 5.68
N GLU A 206 -20.86 -3.20 4.56
CA GLU A 206 -22.30 -2.92 4.52
C GLU A 206 -23.14 -4.14 4.91
N ASN A 207 -22.73 -5.35 4.50
CA ASN A 207 -23.40 -6.58 4.91
C ASN A 207 -23.29 -6.83 6.41
N LEU A 208 -22.11 -6.63 7.00
CA LEU A 208 -21.87 -6.76 8.44
C LEU A 208 -22.69 -5.73 9.24
N MET A 209 -22.74 -4.49 8.77
CA MET A 209 -23.59 -3.45 9.36
C MET A 209 -25.07 -3.83 9.30
N ARG A 210 -25.54 -4.36 8.17
CA ARG A 210 -26.92 -4.85 8.01
C ARG A 210 -27.21 -6.05 8.93
N ALA A 211 -26.20 -6.86 9.23
CA ALA A 211 -26.27 -7.97 10.18
C ALA A 211 -26.15 -7.53 11.66
N GLY A 212 -26.00 -6.23 11.93
CA GLY A 212 -25.98 -5.67 13.28
C GLY A 212 -24.59 -5.55 13.93
N ALA A 213 -23.50 -5.64 13.17
CA ALA A 213 -22.15 -5.43 13.73
C ALA A 213 -21.90 -3.95 14.08
N GLU A 214 -21.53 -3.66 15.33
CA GLU A 214 -21.24 -2.29 15.80
C GLU A 214 -19.92 -1.73 15.23
N ASN A 215 -18.95 -2.60 14.92
CA ASN A 215 -17.68 -2.23 14.31
C ASN A 215 -17.28 -3.26 13.23
N PRO A 216 -17.60 -3.02 11.95
CA PRO A 216 -17.41 -4.00 10.87
C PRO A 216 -15.94 -4.08 10.46
N VAL A 217 -15.16 -4.89 11.19
CA VAL A 217 -13.75 -5.17 10.87
C VAL A 217 -13.65 -6.43 10.01
N ILE A 218 -13.02 -6.31 8.83
CA ILE A 218 -12.69 -7.45 7.97
C ILE A 218 -11.36 -8.05 8.46
N ASN A 219 -11.43 -9.22 9.07
CA ASN A 219 -10.25 -9.87 9.69
C ASN A 219 -9.60 -10.96 8.81
N ALA A 220 -10.15 -11.23 7.62
CA ALA A 220 -9.67 -12.28 6.73
C ALA A 220 -9.85 -11.90 5.25
N PRO A 221 -9.05 -12.49 4.33
CA PRO A 221 -9.28 -12.33 2.91
C PRO A 221 -10.69 -12.78 2.52
N LEU A 222 -11.41 -11.94 1.77
CA LEU A 222 -12.76 -12.27 1.33
C LEU A 222 -12.73 -13.41 0.30
N GLN A 223 -13.67 -14.34 0.46
CA GLN A 223 -13.90 -15.47 -0.44
C GLN A 223 -15.34 -15.41 -0.95
N PRO A 224 -15.69 -14.41 -1.80
CA PRO A 224 -17.04 -14.29 -2.31
C PRO A 224 -17.38 -15.45 -3.25
N THR A 225 -18.66 -15.79 -3.34
CA THR A 225 -19.13 -16.70 -4.40
C THR A 225 -18.99 -16.02 -5.76
N PRO A 226 -18.91 -16.80 -6.88
CA PRO A 226 -18.94 -16.24 -8.23
C PRO A 226 -20.05 -15.20 -8.47
N SER A 227 -21.26 -15.46 -7.98
CA SER A 227 -22.41 -14.56 -8.11
C SER A 227 -22.29 -13.29 -7.26
N ASP A 228 -21.59 -13.34 -6.13
CA ASP A 228 -21.43 -12.20 -5.22
C ASP A 228 -20.19 -11.36 -5.50
N SER A 229 -19.31 -11.84 -6.37
CA SER A 229 -18.06 -11.18 -6.73
C SER A 229 -18.29 -9.85 -7.48
N VAL A 230 -17.39 -8.89 -7.26
CA VAL A 230 -17.46 -7.58 -7.92
C VAL A 230 -16.99 -7.67 -9.38
N GLY A 231 -16.01 -8.52 -9.66
CA GLY A 231 -15.37 -8.64 -10.96
C GLY A 231 -14.77 -7.32 -11.47
N THR A 232 -14.58 -7.23 -12.78
CA THR A 232 -14.10 -6.02 -13.47
C THR A 232 -15.00 -5.68 -14.66
N PRO A 233 -16.27 -5.30 -14.43
CA PRO A 233 -17.15 -4.87 -15.51
C PRO A 233 -16.61 -3.61 -16.19
N ALA A 234 -16.90 -3.42 -17.48
CA ALA A 234 -16.42 -2.27 -18.26
C ALA A 234 -16.74 -0.90 -17.62
N SER A 235 -17.86 -0.80 -16.89
CA SER A 235 -18.24 0.41 -16.14
C SER A 235 -17.26 0.73 -15.00
N LEU A 236 -16.74 -0.29 -14.32
CA LEU A 236 -15.72 -0.16 -13.27
C LEU A 236 -14.37 0.20 -13.88
N VAL A 237 -14.00 -0.39 -15.01
CA VAL A 237 -12.77 -0.07 -15.75
C VAL A 237 -12.74 1.42 -16.11
N ARG A 238 -13.78 1.93 -16.79
CA ARG A 238 -13.88 3.36 -17.15
C ARG A 238 -13.82 4.28 -15.93
N ARG A 239 -14.55 3.91 -14.86
CA ARG A 239 -14.59 4.71 -13.61
C ARG A 239 -13.23 4.76 -12.92
N SER A 240 -12.51 3.64 -12.87
CA SER A 240 -11.23 3.52 -12.19
C SER A 240 -10.14 4.32 -12.90
N LEU A 241 -10.18 4.35 -14.23
CA LEU A 241 -9.22 5.09 -15.06
C LEU A 241 -9.61 6.55 -15.32
N GLY A 242 -10.65 7.07 -14.64
CA GLY A 242 -10.97 8.50 -14.67
C GLY A 242 -11.74 9.00 -15.90
N PHE A 243 -12.39 8.10 -16.67
CA PHE A 243 -13.20 8.47 -17.84
C PHE A 243 -14.69 8.66 -17.52
N ALA A 244 -15.09 8.60 -16.25
CA ALA A 244 -16.47 8.86 -15.85
C ALA A 244 -16.74 10.37 -15.83
N ASP A 245 -17.79 10.79 -16.54
CA ASP A 245 -18.35 12.13 -16.46
C ASP A 245 -18.65 12.47 -14.97
N PRO A 246 -18.13 13.59 -14.42
CA PRO A 246 -18.50 14.07 -13.10
C PRO A 246 -20.02 14.15 -12.89
N ASN A 247 -20.80 14.45 -13.94
CA ASN A 247 -22.26 14.53 -13.90
C ASN A 247 -22.96 13.16 -13.86
N ALA A 248 -22.30 12.10 -14.33
CA ALA A 248 -22.84 10.74 -14.23
C ALA A 248 -22.95 10.25 -12.77
N ARG A 249 -22.18 10.84 -11.84
CA ARG A 249 -22.29 10.54 -10.40
C ARG A 249 -23.60 11.02 -9.81
N PHE A 250 -24.08 12.18 -10.26
CA PHE A 250 -25.38 12.71 -9.87
C PHE A 250 -26.50 11.93 -10.55
N ALA A 251 -26.39 11.67 -11.86
CA ALA A 251 -27.39 10.88 -12.58
C ALA A 251 -27.59 9.48 -11.98
N ALA A 252 -26.52 8.78 -11.59
CA ALA A 252 -26.61 7.45 -10.98
C ALA A 252 -27.25 7.43 -9.58
N ALA A 253 -27.29 8.57 -8.88
CA ALA A 253 -27.95 8.69 -7.57
C ALA A 253 -29.48 8.91 -7.70
N PHE A 254 -29.95 9.39 -8.86
CA PHE A 254 -31.37 9.67 -9.12
C PHE A 254 -32.06 8.61 -9.99
N VAL A 255 -31.34 7.66 -10.56
CA VAL A 255 -31.92 6.53 -11.29
C VAL A 255 -32.19 5.39 -10.31
N ASN A 256 -33.46 5.14 -10.03
CA ASN A 256 -33.93 3.93 -9.36
C ASN A 256 -33.52 2.74 -10.24
N LYS A 257 -32.40 2.08 -9.91
CA LYS A 257 -32.02 0.84 -10.58
C LYS A 257 -32.90 -0.26 -10.00
N GLY A 258 -34.06 -0.45 -10.63
CA GLY A 258 -34.82 -1.68 -10.49
C GLY A 258 -33.90 -2.89 -10.71
N THR A 259 -34.24 -4.00 -10.08
CA THR A 259 -33.49 -5.26 -9.99
C THR A 259 -33.38 -5.94 -11.36
N GLN A 260 -32.66 -5.34 -12.31
CA GLN A 260 -32.35 -5.94 -13.60
C GLN A 260 -30.86 -5.75 -13.90
N ASN A 261 -30.05 -6.64 -13.31
CA ASN A 261 -28.75 -6.98 -13.86
C ASN A 261 -28.98 -8.03 -14.95
N GLU A 262 -29.40 -7.63 -16.15
CA GLU A 262 -29.12 -8.47 -17.31
C GLU A 262 -27.60 -8.47 -17.50
N VAL A 263 -26.96 -9.60 -17.17
CA VAL A 263 -25.53 -9.81 -17.38
C VAL A 263 -25.33 -10.01 -18.87
N VAL A 264 -25.29 -8.91 -19.63
CA VAL A 264 -24.83 -8.95 -21.02
C VAL A 264 -23.38 -9.45 -20.98
N PRO A 265 -23.04 -10.57 -21.63
CA PRO A 265 -21.68 -11.08 -21.64
C PRO A 265 -20.75 -10.02 -22.25
N ASP A 266 -19.74 -9.58 -21.49
CA ASP A 266 -18.71 -8.69 -22.00
C ASP A 266 -17.93 -9.44 -23.08
N THR A 267 -18.02 -9.01 -24.33
CA THR A 267 -17.31 -9.63 -25.47
C THR A 267 -15.80 -9.57 -25.30
N HIS A 268 -15.28 -8.62 -24.51
CA HIS A 268 -13.85 -8.41 -24.29
C HIS A 268 -13.54 -8.19 -22.80
N PRO A 269 -13.66 -9.24 -21.96
CA PRO A 269 -13.43 -9.12 -20.53
C PRO A 269 -11.96 -8.81 -20.24
N LEU A 270 -11.70 -7.89 -19.30
CA LEU A 270 -10.34 -7.45 -18.97
C LEU A 270 -9.43 -8.62 -18.56
N LEU A 271 -9.93 -9.54 -17.73
CA LEU A 271 -9.22 -10.77 -17.34
C LEU A 271 -9.91 -11.96 -18.01
N VAL A 272 -9.13 -12.75 -18.75
CA VAL A 272 -9.66 -13.82 -19.61
C VAL A 272 -9.60 -15.17 -18.89
N LYS A 273 -8.40 -15.56 -18.42
CA LYS A 273 -8.18 -16.83 -17.72
C LYS A 273 -6.89 -16.86 -16.94
N VAL A 274 -6.82 -17.72 -15.93
CA VAL A 274 -5.56 -18.13 -15.30
C VAL A 274 -4.88 -19.19 -16.17
N VAL A 275 -3.58 -19.05 -16.38
CA VAL A 275 -2.75 -19.97 -17.20
C VAL A 275 -1.66 -20.67 -16.40
N GLY A 276 -1.42 -20.27 -15.16
CA GLY A 276 -0.37 -20.85 -14.32
C GLY A 276 -0.33 -20.24 -12.92
N THR A 277 0.48 -20.85 -12.06
CA THR A 277 0.75 -20.41 -10.68
C THR A 277 2.25 -20.34 -10.43
N ARG A 278 2.66 -19.46 -9.51
CA ARG A 278 4.02 -19.49 -8.92
C ARG A 278 4.00 -18.96 -7.49
N SER A 279 5.06 -19.25 -6.76
CA SER A 279 5.45 -18.56 -5.53
C SER A 279 6.90 -18.11 -5.71
N HIS A 280 7.11 -16.79 -5.83
CA HIS A 280 8.41 -16.26 -6.23
C HIS A 280 9.09 -15.52 -5.07
N VAL A 281 10.42 -15.61 -5.00
CA VAL A 281 11.22 -15.00 -3.92
C VAL A 281 11.14 -13.47 -3.91
N SER A 282 10.88 -12.83 -5.06
CA SER A 282 10.71 -11.37 -5.12
C SER A 282 9.46 -10.84 -4.40
N THR A 283 8.58 -11.74 -3.98
CA THR A 283 7.33 -11.43 -3.28
C THR A 283 7.21 -12.27 -2.02
N ASP A 284 8.34 -12.67 -1.42
CA ASP A 284 8.40 -13.54 -0.24
C ASP A 284 7.51 -14.80 -0.37
N ALA A 285 7.60 -15.46 -1.53
CA ALA A 285 6.83 -16.66 -1.87
C ALA A 285 5.30 -16.50 -1.84
N LEU A 286 4.80 -15.25 -1.87
CA LEU A 286 3.37 -14.96 -2.08
C LEU A 286 2.86 -15.70 -3.32
N LEU A 287 1.71 -16.37 -3.18
CA LEU A 287 1.08 -17.09 -4.28
C LEU A 287 0.60 -16.10 -5.35
N GLU A 288 1.01 -16.32 -6.59
CA GLU A 288 0.64 -15.50 -7.75
C GLU A 288 0.06 -16.36 -8.88
N PHE A 289 -0.98 -15.85 -9.53
CA PHE A 289 -1.55 -16.42 -10.75
C PHE A 289 -0.98 -15.72 -11.99
N ARG A 290 -0.63 -16.51 -13.01
CA ARG A 290 -0.36 -15.98 -14.35
C ARG A 290 -1.70 -15.78 -15.03
N VAL A 291 -2.07 -14.55 -15.31
CA VAL A 291 -3.38 -14.22 -15.88
C VAL A 291 -3.21 -13.67 -17.29
N GLU A 292 -4.05 -14.15 -18.20
CA GLU A 292 -4.22 -13.59 -19.53
C GLU A 292 -5.18 -12.40 -19.48
N VAL A 293 -4.70 -11.24 -19.93
CA VAL A 293 -5.40 -9.96 -19.87
C VAL A 293 -5.71 -9.50 -21.30
N CYS A 294 -6.97 -9.17 -21.56
CA CYS A 294 -7.39 -8.54 -22.80
C CYS A 294 -7.22 -7.01 -22.68
N PRO A 295 -6.31 -6.39 -23.45
CA PRO A 295 -6.06 -4.96 -23.35
C PRO A 295 -7.10 -4.12 -24.10
N HIS A 296 -8.07 -4.72 -24.79
CA HIS A 296 -8.96 -4.03 -25.73
C HIS A 296 -9.64 -2.79 -25.11
N GLN A 297 -10.20 -2.91 -23.90
CA GLN A 297 -10.81 -1.77 -23.20
C GLN A 297 -9.79 -0.68 -22.85
N LEU A 298 -8.55 -1.05 -22.51
CA LEU A 298 -7.46 -0.10 -22.21
C LEU A 298 -6.95 0.60 -23.47
N ALA A 299 -6.82 -0.15 -24.56
CA ALA A 299 -6.41 0.36 -25.86
C ALA A 299 -7.45 1.34 -26.42
N ALA A 300 -8.73 0.97 -26.43
CA ALA A 300 -9.83 1.84 -26.84
C ALA A 300 -9.88 3.16 -26.03
N LEU A 301 -9.64 3.08 -24.73
CA LEU A 301 -9.56 4.25 -23.85
C LEU A 301 -8.36 5.14 -24.16
N ALA A 302 -7.18 4.55 -24.38
CA ALA A 302 -5.98 5.30 -24.77
C ALA A 302 -6.18 5.96 -26.14
N ASP A 303 -6.72 5.22 -27.12
CA ASP A 303 -7.00 5.72 -28.46
C ASP A 303 -8.00 6.87 -28.48
N SER A 304 -9.05 6.83 -27.64
CA SER A 304 -10.00 7.94 -27.54
C SER A 304 -9.37 9.27 -27.09
N GLY A 305 -8.21 9.21 -26.42
CA GLY A 305 -7.44 10.38 -25.99
C GLY A 305 -6.43 10.90 -27.00
N ILE A 306 -6.10 10.13 -28.05
CA ILE A 306 -5.07 10.49 -29.03
C ILE A 306 -5.71 11.26 -30.19
N LYS A 307 -5.35 12.54 -30.34
CA LYS A 307 -5.67 13.32 -31.54
C LYS A 307 -4.64 12.99 -32.63
N GLY A 308 -4.91 11.99 -33.46
CA GLY A 308 -4.00 11.58 -34.53
C GLY A 308 -4.16 12.41 -35.81
N THR A 309 -3.10 13.10 -36.25
CA THR A 309 -2.99 13.76 -37.57
C THR A 309 -2.16 12.95 -38.58
N ARG A 310 -1.66 11.77 -38.23
CA ARG A 310 -0.85 10.91 -39.11
C ARG A 310 -1.28 9.45 -39.00
N GLU A 311 -1.49 8.81 -40.15
CA GLU A 311 -1.87 7.39 -40.24
C GLU A 311 -0.75 6.48 -39.74
N ALA A 312 -1.15 5.33 -39.17
CA ALA A 312 -0.25 4.38 -38.52
C ALA A 312 -0.56 2.94 -38.98
N PRO A 313 0.44 2.04 -38.97
CA PRO A 313 0.25 0.60 -39.15
C PRO A 313 -0.32 -0.08 -37.89
N ASP A 314 -0.89 -1.27 -38.08
CA ASP A 314 -1.70 -2.01 -37.09
C ASP A 314 -1.04 -2.17 -35.71
N ALA A 315 -1.67 -1.58 -34.69
CA ALA A 315 -1.33 -1.85 -33.29
C ALA A 315 -1.92 -3.21 -32.89
N SER A 316 -1.09 -4.13 -32.41
CA SER A 316 -1.57 -5.48 -32.09
C SER A 316 -2.43 -5.50 -30.81
N ASP A 317 -3.70 -5.85 -30.94
CA ASP A 317 -4.66 -6.12 -29.86
C ASP A 317 -4.38 -7.43 -29.10
N GLN A 318 -3.15 -7.93 -29.15
CA GLN A 318 -2.78 -9.20 -28.55
C GLN A 318 -2.92 -9.16 -27.04
N ASN A 319 -3.51 -10.23 -26.49
CA ASN A 319 -3.57 -10.43 -25.04
C ASN A 319 -2.17 -10.36 -24.42
N MET A 320 -2.11 -9.81 -23.21
CA MET A 320 -0.88 -9.76 -22.42
C MET A 320 -0.97 -10.72 -21.25
N ARG A 321 0.18 -11.08 -20.67
CA ARG A 321 0.23 -11.94 -19.49
C ARG A 321 0.96 -11.24 -18.36
N MET A 322 0.40 -11.29 -17.17
CA MET A 322 1.00 -10.74 -15.95
C MET A 322 0.80 -11.67 -14.76
N TRP A 323 1.67 -11.53 -13.76
CA TRP A 323 1.52 -12.20 -12.48
C TRP A 323 0.68 -11.33 -11.55
N ILE A 324 -0.33 -11.92 -10.91
CA ILE A 324 -1.28 -11.24 -10.04
C ILE A 324 -1.35 -11.98 -8.71
N PRO A 325 -1.25 -11.30 -7.55
CA PRO A 325 -1.41 -11.93 -6.24
C PRO A 325 -2.73 -12.70 -6.13
N ALA A 326 -2.66 -13.95 -5.68
CA ALA A 326 -3.82 -14.84 -5.58
C ALA A 326 -4.93 -14.25 -4.70
N VAL A 327 -4.55 -13.59 -3.60
CA VAL A 327 -5.49 -12.93 -2.68
C VAL A 327 -6.36 -11.88 -3.37
N MET A 328 -5.81 -11.12 -4.32
CA MET A 328 -6.61 -10.13 -5.07
C MET A 328 -7.51 -10.81 -6.09
N LEU A 329 -7.03 -11.86 -6.76
CA LEU A 329 -7.80 -12.53 -7.79
C LEU A 329 -8.95 -13.37 -7.21
N GLN A 330 -8.74 -14.04 -6.08
CA GLN A 330 -9.78 -14.79 -5.37
C GLN A 330 -10.91 -13.88 -4.88
N GLN A 331 -10.55 -12.70 -4.37
CA GLN A 331 -11.54 -11.73 -3.90
C GLN A 331 -12.35 -11.09 -5.05
N VAL A 332 -11.72 -10.83 -6.20
CA VAL A 332 -12.37 -10.08 -7.29
C VAL A 332 -12.99 -10.99 -8.35
N HIS A 333 -12.33 -12.10 -8.70
CA HIS A 333 -12.74 -13.06 -9.72
C HIS A 333 -12.58 -14.51 -9.23
N PRO A 334 -13.36 -14.94 -8.22
CA PRO A 334 -13.31 -16.31 -7.71
C PRO A 334 -13.59 -17.34 -8.82
N ALA A 335 -14.53 -17.07 -9.72
CA ALA A 335 -14.85 -17.95 -10.85
C ALA A 335 -13.64 -18.27 -11.76
N LEU A 336 -12.74 -17.29 -12.02
CA LEU A 336 -11.55 -17.54 -12.84
C LEU A 336 -10.53 -18.44 -12.12
N VAL A 337 -10.53 -18.40 -10.80
CA VAL A 337 -9.69 -19.25 -9.95
C VAL A 337 -10.28 -20.67 -9.90
N ASP A 338 -11.58 -20.78 -9.69
CA ASP A 338 -12.31 -22.05 -9.67
C ASP A 338 -12.16 -22.78 -11.01
N ASP A 339 -12.42 -22.09 -12.14
CA ASP A 339 -12.24 -22.60 -13.51
C ASP A 339 -10.83 -23.14 -13.78
N TYR A 340 -9.82 -22.62 -13.09
CA TYR A 340 -8.44 -23.06 -13.25
C TYR A 340 -8.17 -24.36 -12.51
N PHE A 341 -8.73 -24.52 -11.31
CA PHE A 341 -8.57 -25.73 -10.50
C PHE A 341 -9.51 -26.87 -10.91
N GLU A 342 -10.68 -26.55 -11.49
CA GLU A 342 -11.63 -27.55 -11.99
C GLU A 342 -11.19 -28.21 -13.30
N LYS A 343 -10.31 -27.55 -14.08
CA LYS A 343 -9.76 -28.15 -15.30
C LYS A 343 -8.77 -29.26 -14.91
N PRO A 344 -8.97 -30.52 -15.36
CA PRO A 344 -8.00 -31.57 -15.12
C PRO A 344 -6.66 -31.13 -15.73
N ALA A 345 -5.60 -31.20 -14.93
CA ALA A 345 -4.25 -30.83 -15.35
C ALA A 345 -3.96 -31.52 -16.69
N ARG A 346 -4.00 -30.77 -17.80
CA ARG A 346 -3.62 -31.28 -19.11
C ARG A 346 -2.21 -31.84 -18.95
N GLY A 347 -2.10 -33.16 -19.16
CA GLY A 347 -0.92 -33.94 -18.84
C GLY A 347 0.36 -33.23 -19.28
N LYS A 348 1.37 -33.25 -18.41
CA LYS A 348 2.75 -32.87 -18.77
C LYS A 348 3.16 -33.72 -19.98
N GLY A 349 3.04 -33.15 -21.17
CA GLY A 349 3.61 -33.73 -22.37
C GLY A 349 5.12 -33.84 -22.18
N LYS A 350 5.66 -35.05 -22.33
CA LYS A 350 7.09 -35.31 -22.44
C LYS A 350 7.66 -34.47 -23.60
N GLY A 351 8.30 -33.35 -23.26
CA GLY A 351 9.01 -32.48 -24.19
C GLY A 351 10.46 -32.33 -23.75
N LYS A 352 11.31 -33.20 -24.31
CA LYS A 352 12.78 -33.17 -24.47
C LYS A 352 13.58 -32.28 -23.50
N ALA A 353 14.38 -32.94 -22.67
CA ALA A 353 15.42 -32.35 -21.83
C ALA A 353 16.35 -31.42 -22.64
N ARG A 354 16.55 -30.21 -22.13
CA ARG A 354 17.82 -29.51 -22.20
C ARG A 354 18.29 -29.35 -20.77
N ASP A 355 19.48 -29.84 -20.52
CA ASP A 355 20.17 -29.76 -19.24
C ASP A 355 20.39 -28.30 -18.88
N ASP A 356 19.95 -27.91 -17.68
CA ASP A 356 20.60 -26.90 -16.87
C ASP A 356 20.28 -27.23 -15.39
N GLU A 357 21.34 -27.18 -14.60
CA GLU A 357 21.51 -27.82 -13.30
C GLU A 357 20.84 -27.07 -12.13
N SER A 358 20.35 -27.85 -11.16
CA SER A 358 20.01 -27.50 -9.76
C SER A 358 18.82 -26.56 -9.48
N ASP A 359 17.75 -27.12 -8.90
CA ASP A 359 17.32 -26.81 -7.52
C ASP A 359 16.13 -27.70 -7.10
N SER A 360 16.17 -28.20 -5.87
CA SER A 360 15.31 -29.26 -5.33
C SER A 360 13.88 -28.79 -5.03
N GLY A 361 12.92 -29.21 -5.85
CA GLY A 361 11.49 -28.98 -5.62
C GLY A 361 10.87 -30.01 -4.67
N ALA A 362 10.63 -29.62 -3.42
CA ALA A 362 9.74 -30.34 -2.53
C ALA A 362 8.28 -30.19 -2.99
N THR A 363 7.63 -31.31 -3.26
CA THR A 363 6.21 -31.35 -3.67
C THR A 363 5.35 -31.26 -2.41
N VAL A 364 4.64 -30.14 -2.19
CA VAL A 364 3.70 -30.01 -1.07
C VAL A 364 2.29 -30.32 -1.56
N THR A 365 1.71 -31.39 -1.00
CA THR A 365 0.31 -31.79 -1.15
C THR A 365 -0.57 -30.93 -0.21
N PRO A 366 -1.75 -30.45 -0.62
CA PRO A 366 -2.62 -29.68 0.27
C PRO A 366 -3.25 -30.58 1.37
N PRO A 367 -3.54 -30.02 2.57
CA PRO A 367 -4.05 -30.80 3.68
C PRO A 367 -5.50 -31.22 3.44
N ALA A 368 -5.77 -32.52 3.62
CA ALA A 368 -7.11 -33.08 3.54
C ALA A 368 -8.01 -32.55 4.67
N ALA A 369 -9.15 -31.97 4.29
CA ALA A 369 -10.19 -31.55 5.21
C ALA A 369 -10.82 -32.77 5.91
N LYS A 370 -10.51 -32.97 7.20
CA LYS A 370 -11.27 -33.88 8.05
C LYS A 370 -12.61 -33.24 8.41
N ARG A 371 -13.70 -33.69 7.78
CA ARG A 371 -15.06 -33.50 8.31
C ARG A 371 -15.11 -34.12 9.72
N ARG A 372 -15.33 -33.31 10.74
CA ARG A 372 -15.85 -33.81 12.03
C ARG A 372 -17.36 -33.90 11.89
N ARG A 373 -17.87 -35.05 12.35
CA ARG A 373 -19.29 -35.42 12.42
C ARG A 373 -20.07 -34.48 13.33
#